data_AF-A0A3R7PV67-F1
#
_entry.id   AF-A0A3R7PV67-F1
#
_cell.length_a   1.000
_cell.length_b   1.000
_cell.length_c   1.000
_cell.angle_alpha   90.00
_cell.angle_beta   90.00
_cell.angle_gamma   90.00
#
_symmetry.space_group_name_H-M   'P 1'
#
loop_
_entity.id
_entity.type
_entity.pdbx_description
1 polymer ?
#
loop_
_entity_poly.entity_id
_entity_poly.type
_entity_poly.pdbx_seq_one_letter_code
_entity_poly.pdbx_strand_id
1 'polypeptide(L)'
;MVKILFQMSKKLNKKIKKSNKIVEKDLLGNQGEVYFSPDLDEKTVYFEGFDSLTGTIVTGSYDFNKKGGVTSYGLSLGDSDGIALTHLFTMENNKSFKKSAKHFREILNEDTTYAGILSNAMSTGDCQALANYMDGLSGVADGIMSTGASVGTGDLCYA
;
A
#
# COMPACT_ATOMS: atom_id res chain seq x y z
N MET A 1 12.34 -22.60 26.49
CA MET A 1 11.29 -21.92 25.71
C MET A 1 11.52 -22.27 24.25
N VAL A 2 10.69 -23.13 23.64
CA VAL A 2 10.89 -23.58 22.26
C VAL A 2 10.29 -22.52 21.33
N LYS A 3 11.15 -21.71 20.71
CA LYS A 3 10.76 -20.91 19.53
C LYS A 3 10.46 -21.91 18.41
N ILE A 4 9.18 -22.22 18.21
CA ILE A 4 8.75 -22.91 17.00
C ILE A 4 8.97 -21.91 15.86
N LEU A 5 10.11 -21.99 15.18
CA LEU A 5 10.31 -21.30 13.91
C LEU A 5 9.17 -21.75 13.00
N PHE A 6 8.34 -20.81 12.55
CA PHE A 6 7.30 -21.06 11.57
C PHE A 6 7.99 -21.39 10.22
N GLN A 7 8.39 -22.66 10.02
CA GLN A 7 8.95 -23.09 8.74
C GLN A 7 7.86 -22.94 7.67
N MET A 8 8.04 -21.96 6.78
CA MET A 8 7.07 -21.70 5.72
C MET A 8 6.89 -22.93 4.83
N SER A 9 5.65 -23.38 4.66
CA SER A 9 5.37 -24.39 3.64
C SER A 9 5.77 -23.87 2.25
N LYS A 10 6.29 -24.75 1.38
CA LYS A 10 6.61 -24.41 -0.01
C LYS A 10 5.43 -23.74 -0.73
N LYS A 11 4.20 -24.13 -0.38
CA LYS A 11 2.95 -23.58 -0.93
C LYS A 11 2.69 -22.14 -0.49
N LEU A 12 2.92 -21.82 0.77
CA LEU A 12 2.79 -20.46 1.30
C LEU A 12 3.84 -19.53 0.67
N ASN A 13 5.09 -19.97 0.62
CA ASN A 13 6.18 -19.21 0.03
C ASN A 13 5.93 -18.89 -1.46
N LYS A 14 5.42 -19.86 -2.23
CA LYS A 14 5.02 -19.64 -3.63
C LYS A 14 3.91 -18.58 -3.78
N LYS A 15 2.98 -18.48 -2.83
CA LYS A 15 1.90 -17.48 -2.86
C LYS A 15 2.40 -16.09 -2.51
N ILE A 16 3.22 -15.95 -1.48
CA ILE A 16 3.87 -14.68 -1.12
C ILE A 16 4.70 -14.15 -2.29
N LYS A 17 5.52 -14.99 -2.93
CA LYS A 17 6.26 -14.59 -4.14
C LYS A 17 5.35 -14.13 -5.29
N LYS A 18 4.13 -14.66 -5.39
CA LYS A 18 3.15 -14.21 -6.39
C LYS A 18 2.60 -12.83 -6.02
N SER A 19 2.32 -12.58 -4.75
CA SER A 19 1.89 -11.27 -4.25
C SER A 19 2.98 -10.22 -4.41
N ASN A 20 4.25 -10.52 -4.10
CA ASN A 20 5.37 -9.60 -4.32
C ASN A 20 5.47 -9.16 -5.79
N LYS A 21 5.32 -10.10 -6.74
CA LYS A 21 5.29 -9.78 -8.17
C LYS A 21 4.12 -8.90 -8.59
N ILE A 22 2.99 -8.99 -7.89
CA ILE A 22 1.85 -8.09 -8.12
C ILE A 22 2.20 -6.69 -7.63
N VAL A 23 2.82 -6.57 -6.44
CA VAL A 23 3.30 -5.27 -5.94
C VAL A 23 4.30 -4.65 -6.92
N GLU A 24 5.34 -5.38 -7.32
CA GLU A 24 6.37 -4.91 -8.26
C GLU A 24 5.77 -4.42 -9.59
N LYS A 25 4.86 -5.19 -10.20
CA LYS A 25 4.39 -4.94 -11.57
C LYS A 25 3.15 -4.08 -11.65
N ASP A 26 2.18 -4.39 -10.79
CA ASP A 26 0.84 -3.83 -10.87
C ASP A 26 0.67 -2.62 -9.94
N LEU A 27 1.41 -2.54 -8.81
CA LEU A 27 1.37 -1.40 -7.88
C LEU A 27 2.43 -0.35 -8.22
N LEU A 28 3.70 -0.76 -8.30
CA LEU A 28 4.86 0.15 -8.47
C LEU A 28 5.27 0.37 -9.93
N GLY A 29 4.81 -0.48 -10.86
CA GLY A 29 4.85 -0.17 -12.29
C GLY A 29 6.23 0.11 -12.89
N ASN A 30 7.19 -0.81 -12.74
CA ASN A 30 8.58 -0.73 -13.26
C ASN A 30 9.46 0.38 -12.65
N GLN A 31 9.05 1.00 -11.55
CA GLN A 31 9.89 1.95 -10.84
C GLN A 31 10.91 1.21 -9.96
N GLY A 32 12.18 1.24 -10.37
CA GLY A 32 13.33 0.80 -9.59
C GLY A 32 13.35 -0.65 -9.09
N GLU A 33 14.35 -0.95 -8.24
CA GLU A 33 14.38 -2.19 -7.46
C GLU A 33 13.39 -2.09 -6.29
N VAL A 34 12.73 -3.20 -5.98
CA VAL A 34 11.80 -3.31 -4.84
C VAL A 34 12.34 -4.36 -3.88
N TYR A 35 12.54 -3.97 -2.63
CA TYR A 35 13.00 -4.85 -1.57
C TYR A 35 11.82 -5.32 -0.74
N PHE A 36 11.77 -6.62 -0.44
CA PHE A 36 10.70 -7.23 0.35
C PHE A 36 11.26 -7.84 1.63
N SER A 37 10.64 -7.51 2.76
CA SER A 37 11.00 -7.98 4.09
C SER A 37 9.81 -8.67 4.74
N PRO A 38 9.67 -10.01 4.60
CA PRO A 38 8.57 -10.74 5.20
C PRO A 38 8.76 -10.92 6.72
N ASP A 39 7.77 -10.50 7.51
CA ASP A 39 7.60 -10.88 8.91
C ASP A 39 6.52 -11.98 9.04
N LEU A 40 6.96 -13.18 9.41
CA LEU A 40 6.09 -14.35 9.46
C LEU A 40 5.29 -14.45 10.76
N ASP A 41 5.75 -13.83 11.83
CA ASP A 41 5.08 -13.85 13.12
C ASP A 41 3.87 -12.91 13.07
N GLU A 42 4.05 -11.74 12.45
CA GLU A 42 2.98 -10.76 12.21
C GLU A 42 2.09 -11.12 11.01
N LYS A 43 2.58 -12.01 10.14
CA LYS A 43 1.97 -12.37 8.84
C LYS A 43 1.87 -11.17 7.91
N THR A 44 2.93 -10.39 7.87
CA THR A 44 3.03 -9.14 7.12
C THR A 44 4.24 -9.21 6.20
N VAL A 45 4.13 -8.65 5.00
CA VAL A 45 5.28 -8.43 4.13
C VAL A 45 5.44 -6.94 3.95
N TYR A 46 6.55 -6.41 4.43
CA TYR A 46 6.97 -5.04 4.15
C TYR A 46 7.67 -4.98 2.81
N PHE A 47 7.52 -3.86 2.13
CA PHE A 47 8.25 -3.58 0.91
C PHE A 47 8.65 -2.12 0.82
N GLU A 48 9.76 -1.89 0.11
CA GLU A 48 10.28 -0.57 -0.19
C GLU A 48 10.70 -0.56 -1.67
N GLY A 49 10.24 0.44 -2.41
CA GLY A 49 10.64 0.73 -3.78
C GLY A 49 11.19 2.14 -3.89
N PHE A 50 12.03 2.37 -4.88
CA PHE A 50 12.63 3.68 -5.12
C PHE A 50 12.43 4.12 -6.57
N ASP A 51 11.82 5.28 -6.76
CA ASP A 51 11.74 5.94 -8.06
C ASP A 51 12.89 6.92 -8.24
N SER A 52 13.90 6.49 -9.00
CA SER A 52 15.08 7.33 -9.31
C SER A 52 14.77 8.57 -10.14
N LEU A 53 13.63 8.64 -10.84
CA LEU A 53 13.25 9.81 -11.65
C LEU A 53 12.70 10.93 -10.78
N THR A 54 11.91 10.59 -9.77
CA THR A 54 11.23 11.55 -8.89
C THR A 54 11.91 11.71 -7.54
N GLY A 55 12.82 10.80 -7.17
CA GLY A 55 13.39 10.72 -5.83
C GLY A 55 12.43 10.15 -4.79
N THR A 56 11.27 9.62 -5.22
CA THR A 56 10.22 9.12 -4.33
C THR A 56 10.59 7.74 -3.79
N ILE A 57 10.57 7.60 -2.48
CA ILE A 57 10.60 6.33 -1.75
C ILE A 57 9.16 5.88 -1.55
N VAL A 58 8.87 4.66 -1.98
CA VAL A 58 7.57 4.03 -1.78
C VAL A 58 7.74 2.91 -0.77
N THR A 59 7.22 3.09 0.44
CA THR A 59 7.17 2.04 1.46
C THR A 59 5.76 1.49 1.56
N GLY A 60 5.62 0.23 1.96
CA GLY A 60 4.31 -0.33 2.18
C GLY A 60 4.37 -1.66 2.88
N SER A 61 3.19 -2.18 3.19
CA SER A 61 3.04 -3.49 3.78
C SER A 61 1.78 -4.17 3.28
N TYR A 62 1.73 -5.49 3.34
CA TYR A 62 0.49 -6.23 3.17
C TYR A 62 0.42 -7.41 4.13
N ASP A 63 -0.75 -7.65 4.72
CA ASP A 63 -0.96 -8.80 5.59
C ASP A 63 -1.49 -9.99 4.78
N PHE A 64 -1.15 -11.19 5.21
CA PHE A 64 -1.61 -12.43 4.58
C PHE A 64 -2.17 -13.44 5.58
N ASN A 65 -3.23 -14.13 5.18
CA ASN A 65 -3.79 -15.22 5.97
C ASN A 65 -2.92 -16.49 5.90
N LYS A 66 -3.26 -17.51 6.71
CA LYS A 66 -2.56 -18.81 6.73
C LYS A 66 -2.52 -19.53 5.37
N LYS A 67 -3.42 -19.17 4.44
CA LYS A 67 -3.48 -19.70 3.08
C LYS A 67 -2.69 -18.84 2.08
N GLY A 68 -2.02 -17.78 2.51
CA GLY A 68 -1.26 -16.84 1.68
C GLY A 68 -2.13 -15.91 0.82
N GLY A 69 -3.38 -15.68 1.21
CA GLY A 69 -4.22 -14.64 0.59
C GLY A 69 -4.03 -13.32 1.33
N VAL A 70 -3.86 -12.23 0.58
CA VAL A 70 -3.71 -10.88 1.12
C VAL A 70 -5.03 -10.40 1.73
N THR A 71 -4.96 -9.76 2.90
CA THR A 71 -6.13 -9.30 3.68
C THR A 71 -6.16 -7.78 3.92
N SER A 72 -5.04 -7.10 3.75
CA SER A 72 -4.87 -5.66 3.90
C SER A 72 -3.61 -5.23 3.16
N TYR A 73 -3.50 -3.95 2.81
CA TYR A 73 -2.23 -3.37 2.39
C TYR A 73 -2.17 -1.88 2.70
N GLY A 74 -1.01 -1.38 3.13
CA GLY A 74 -0.73 0.03 3.29
C GLY A 74 0.32 0.48 2.29
N LEU A 75 0.26 1.75 1.88
CA LEU A 75 1.29 2.38 1.08
C LEU A 75 1.59 3.78 1.61
N SER A 76 2.86 4.06 1.83
CA SER A 76 3.39 5.39 2.08
C SER A 76 4.31 5.79 0.94
N LEU A 77 4.03 6.94 0.34
CA LEU A 77 4.86 7.61 -0.65
C LEU A 77 5.61 8.74 0.08
N GLY A 78 6.93 8.84 -0.05
CA GLY A 78 7.67 9.96 0.51
C GLY A 78 8.88 10.33 -0.32
N ASP A 79 9.50 11.46 -0.02
CA ASP A 79 10.78 11.85 -0.61
C ASP A 79 11.96 11.52 0.32
N SER A 80 13.18 11.79 -0.14
CA SER A 80 14.41 11.63 0.64
C SER A 80 14.46 12.50 1.90
N ASP A 81 13.64 13.55 1.98
CA ASP A 81 13.61 14.52 3.05
C ASP A 81 12.57 14.18 4.14
N GLY A 82 11.86 13.05 3.98
CA GLY A 82 10.95 12.49 4.97
C GLY A 82 9.54 13.07 4.92
N ILE A 83 9.18 13.79 3.84
CA ILE A 83 7.78 14.20 3.63
C ILE A 83 7.02 12.97 3.14
N ALA A 84 6.39 12.24 4.06
CA ALA A 84 5.63 11.04 3.77
C ALA A 84 4.14 11.37 3.61
N LEU A 85 3.61 11.17 2.41
CA LEU A 85 2.21 10.88 2.19
C LEU A 85 1.96 9.43 2.61
N THR A 86 1.23 9.20 3.70
CA THR A 86 0.83 7.84 4.10
C THR A 86 -0.62 7.59 3.74
N HIS A 87 -0.89 6.46 3.10
CA HIS A 87 -2.23 5.96 2.83
C HIS A 87 -2.39 4.51 3.32
N LEU A 88 -3.47 4.26 4.04
CA LEU A 88 -3.76 2.94 4.57
C LEU A 88 -5.03 2.38 3.91
N PHE A 89 -4.98 1.11 3.50
CA PHE A 89 -6.12 0.42 2.92
C PHE A 89 -6.39 -0.93 3.58
N THR A 90 -7.66 -1.25 3.74
CA THR A 90 -8.10 -2.60 4.10
C THR A 90 -8.73 -3.28 2.90
N MET A 91 -8.49 -4.59 2.79
CA MET A 91 -9.03 -5.42 1.72
C MET A 91 -9.99 -6.45 2.29
N GLU A 92 -11.21 -6.02 2.56
CA GLU A 92 -12.25 -6.94 3.00
C GLU A 92 -12.89 -7.67 1.81
N ASN A 93 -13.07 -8.98 1.94
CA ASN A 93 -13.78 -9.83 0.97
C ASN A 93 -13.24 -9.81 -0.47
N ASN A 94 -12.00 -9.34 -0.67
CA ASN A 94 -11.43 -9.18 -2.00
C ASN A 94 -11.06 -10.53 -2.65
N LYS A 95 -11.62 -10.81 -3.82
CA LYS A 95 -11.37 -12.05 -4.56
C LYS A 95 -10.02 -12.07 -5.29
N SER A 96 -9.35 -10.93 -5.47
CA SER A 96 -8.10 -10.82 -6.23
C SER A 96 -7.25 -9.58 -5.89
N PHE A 97 -6.19 -9.79 -5.10
CA PHE A 97 -5.15 -8.78 -4.81
C PHE A 97 -4.65 -8.02 -6.04
N LYS A 98 -4.48 -8.71 -7.18
CA LYS A 98 -4.07 -8.08 -8.44
C LYS A 98 -5.00 -6.97 -8.93
N LYS A 99 -6.32 -7.15 -8.77
CA LYS A 99 -7.30 -6.16 -9.24
C LYS A 99 -7.20 -4.91 -8.37
N SER A 100 -7.03 -5.09 -7.06
CA SER A 100 -6.87 -3.98 -6.13
C SER A 100 -5.58 -3.21 -6.35
N ALA A 101 -4.45 -3.90 -6.53
CA ALA A 101 -3.20 -3.25 -6.84
C ALA A 101 -3.28 -2.40 -8.11
N LYS A 102 -3.94 -2.92 -9.18
CA LYS A 102 -4.16 -2.17 -10.43
C LYS A 102 -5.05 -0.95 -10.21
N HIS A 103 -6.17 -1.10 -9.50
CA HIS A 103 -7.08 0.01 -9.26
C HIS A 103 -6.43 1.12 -8.44
N PHE A 104 -5.67 0.73 -7.41
CA PHE A 104 -4.92 1.69 -6.61
C PHE A 104 -3.87 2.44 -7.43
N ARG A 105 -3.17 1.74 -8.32
CA ARG A 105 -2.25 2.36 -9.27
C ARG A 105 -2.96 3.37 -10.18
N GLU A 106 -4.18 3.07 -10.63
CA GLU A 106 -5.00 4.00 -11.43
C GLU A 106 -5.33 5.26 -10.63
N ILE A 107 -5.73 5.13 -9.35
CA ILE A 107 -5.97 6.29 -8.48
C ILE A 107 -4.69 7.14 -8.33
N LEU A 108 -3.56 6.51 -8.00
CA LEU A 108 -2.32 7.25 -7.76
C LEU A 108 -1.75 7.94 -9.01
N ASN A 109 -1.89 7.34 -10.19
CA ASN A 109 -1.18 7.80 -11.39
C ASN A 109 -2.08 8.45 -12.44
N GLU A 110 -3.37 8.13 -12.46
CA GLU A 110 -4.28 8.52 -13.55
C GLU A 110 -5.42 9.42 -13.07
N ASP A 111 -5.72 9.46 -11.76
CA ASP A 111 -6.80 10.28 -11.22
C ASP A 111 -6.38 11.73 -10.98
N THR A 112 -6.79 12.62 -11.89
CA THR A 112 -6.52 14.06 -11.80
C THR A 112 -7.21 14.76 -10.63
N THR A 113 -8.34 14.22 -10.14
CA THR A 113 -9.04 14.78 -8.97
C THR A 113 -8.26 14.45 -7.71
N TYR A 114 -7.82 13.20 -7.56
CA TYR A 114 -6.89 12.79 -6.52
C TYR A 114 -5.64 13.68 -6.49
N ALA A 115 -5.00 13.89 -7.64
CA ALA A 115 -3.79 14.71 -7.75
C ALA A 115 -4.01 16.16 -7.28
N GLY A 116 -5.16 16.77 -7.60
CA GLY A 116 -5.50 18.11 -7.13
C GLY A 116 -5.72 18.18 -5.61
N ILE A 117 -6.43 17.20 -5.05
CA ILE A 117 -6.68 17.10 -3.60
C ILE A 117 -5.38 16.86 -2.85
N LEU A 118 -4.53 15.97 -3.36
CA LEU A 118 -3.21 15.69 -2.80
C LEU A 118 -2.34 16.95 -2.80
N SER A 119 -2.27 17.67 -3.92
CA SER A 119 -1.50 18.92 -4.01
C SER A 119 -1.98 19.96 -2.98
N ASN A 120 -3.28 20.08 -2.77
CA ASN A 120 -3.84 20.96 -1.76
C ASN A 120 -3.44 20.51 -0.34
N ALA A 121 -3.62 19.22 -0.02
CA ALA A 121 -3.26 18.65 1.28
C ALA A 121 -1.77 18.82 1.60
N MET A 122 -0.89 18.63 0.61
CA MET A 122 0.55 18.86 0.76
C MET A 122 0.88 20.33 1.02
N SER A 123 0.13 21.27 0.46
CA SER A 123 0.34 22.71 0.66
C SER A 123 -0.20 23.23 2.00
N THR A 124 -1.29 22.65 2.50
CA THR A 124 -2.00 23.13 3.69
C THR A 124 -1.68 22.32 4.95
N GLY A 125 -1.18 21.10 4.80
CA GLY A 125 -1.02 20.12 5.87
C GLY A 125 -2.33 19.43 6.29
N ASP A 126 -3.45 19.72 5.61
CA ASP A 126 -4.77 19.15 5.92
C ASP A 126 -5.06 17.92 5.06
N CYS A 127 -4.99 16.74 5.67
CA CYS A 127 -5.27 15.45 5.02
C CYS A 127 -6.76 15.05 5.01
N GLN A 128 -7.69 15.83 5.56
CA GLN A 128 -9.09 15.39 5.72
C GLN A 128 -9.81 15.28 4.37
N ALA A 129 -9.62 16.25 3.48
CA ALA A 129 -10.19 16.20 2.13
C ALA A 129 -9.68 14.99 1.34
N LEU A 130 -8.41 14.64 1.54
CA LEU A 130 -7.75 13.49 0.94
C LEU A 130 -8.32 12.17 1.51
N ALA A 131 -8.47 12.07 2.83
CA ALA A 131 -9.07 10.90 3.47
C ALA A 131 -10.51 10.65 2.99
N ASN A 132 -11.35 11.69 2.97
CA ASN A 132 -12.75 11.61 2.53
C ASN A 132 -12.88 11.22 1.05
N TYR A 133 -12.00 11.75 0.20
CA TYR A 133 -12.01 11.42 -1.22
C TYR A 133 -11.69 9.95 -1.47
N MET A 134 -10.67 9.43 -0.78
CA MET A 134 -10.29 8.02 -0.85
C MET A 134 -11.36 7.08 -0.27
N ASP A 135 -12.11 7.52 0.74
CA ASP A 135 -13.29 6.80 1.22
C ASP A 135 -14.39 6.72 0.15
N GLY A 136 -14.68 7.82 -0.53
CA GLY A 136 -15.64 7.84 -1.64
C GLY A 136 -15.25 6.91 -2.81
N LEU A 137 -13.94 6.74 -3.04
CA LEU A 137 -13.42 5.81 -4.06
C LEU A 137 -13.52 4.33 -3.66
N SER A 138 -13.64 4.02 -2.37
CA SER A 138 -13.87 2.64 -1.88
C SER A 138 -15.12 1.99 -2.48
N GLY A 139 -16.11 2.80 -2.88
CA GLY A 139 -17.33 2.37 -3.55
C GLY A 139 -17.21 2.15 -5.07
N VAL A 140 -16.08 2.54 -5.68
CA VAL A 140 -15.85 2.41 -7.14
C VAL A 140 -15.13 1.10 -7.48
N ALA A 141 -14.40 0.50 -6.52
CA ALA A 141 -13.80 -0.81 -6.66
C ALA A 141 -14.09 -1.71 -5.44
N ASP A 142 -14.92 -2.74 -5.65
CA ASP A 142 -15.35 -3.69 -4.63
C ASP A 142 -14.21 -4.21 -3.72
N GLY A 143 -14.34 -3.95 -2.42
CA GLY A 143 -13.50 -4.57 -1.38
C GLY A 143 -12.12 -3.94 -1.22
N ILE A 144 -11.98 -2.64 -1.46
CA ILE A 144 -10.86 -1.80 -1.02
C ILE A 144 -11.46 -0.64 -0.23
N MET A 145 -11.08 -0.47 1.03
CA MET A 145 -11.51 0.67 1.84
C MET A 145 -10.29 1.47 2.26
N SER A 146 -10.35 2.79 2.10
CA SER A 146 -9.39 3.70 2.72
C SER A 146 -9.61 3.70 4.22
N THR A 147 -8.56 3.54 5.01
CA THR A 147 -8.66 3.61 6.48
C THR A 147 -8.00 4.86 7.04
N GLY A 148 -7.26 5.62 6.24
CA GLY A 148 -6.72 6.91 6.63
C GLY A 148 -5.66 7.44 5.68
N ALA A 149 -5.36 8.73 5.85
CA ALA A 149 -4.31 9.44 5.13
C ALA A 149 -3.52 10.36 6.08
N SER A 150 -2.24 10.59 5.83
CA SER A 150 -1.42 11.60 6.51
C SER A 150 -0.51 12.29 5.49
N VAL A 151 -0.18 13.56 5.74
CA VAL A 151 0.78 14.35 4.95
C VAL A 151 1.94 14.82 5.83
N GLY A 152 3.16 14.54 5.38
CA GLY A 152 4.38 14.89 6.12
C GLY A 152 4.48 14.15 7.46
N THR A 153 4.80 14.86 8.53
CA THR A 153 4.80 14.34 9.91
C THR A 153 3.49 14.64 10.65
N GLY A 154 2.44 15.01 9.92
CA GLY A 154 1.15 15.41 10.48
C GLY A 154 0.32 14.24 11.01
N ASP A 155 -0.75 14.58 11.74
CA ASP A 155 -1.69 13.60 12.27
C ASP A 155 -2.36 12.78 11.16
N LEU A 156 -2.77 11.56 11.51
CA LEU A 156 -3.51 10.69 10.60
C LEU A 156 -4.96 11.17 10.53
N CYS A 157 -5.41 11.57 9.34
CA CYS A 157 -6.81 11.81 9.05
C CYS A 157 -7.51 10.50 8.73
N TYR A 158 -8.66 10.28 9.35
CA TYR A 158 -9.49 9.11 9.10
C TYR A 158 -10.64 9.47 8.16
N ALA A 159 -11.00 8.50 7.33
CA ALA A 159 -12.19 8.49 6.51
C ALA A 159 -13.47 8.44 7.37
#